data_AF-A0A662R9R6-F1
#
_entry.id   AF-A0A662R9R6-F1
#
_cell.length_a   1.000
_cell.length_b   1.000
_cell.length_c   1.000
_cell.angle_alpha   90.00
_cell.angle_beta   90.00
_cell.angle_gamma   90.00
#
_symmetry.space_group_name_H-M   'P 1'
#
loop_
_entity.id
_entity.type
_entity.pdbx_description
1 polymer ?
#
loop_
_entity_poly.entity_id
_entity_poly.type
_entity_poly.pdbx_seq_one_letter_code
_entity_poly.pdbx_strand_id
1 'polypeptide(L)'
;MTFRISIIGFGAVGQGVAKVLLRKREMLQNNGMDIKVVAIADSMSSLISSEGIDLEKALQAKKTSGRIGNEINTGDSALEVIEGVDHELMVEATPTNIKTGEPALTHILTALGSGRHVVTSNKGPLIHKHA
;
A
#
# COMPACT_ATOMS: atom_id res chain seq x y z
N MET A 1 -2.34 7.21 -19.31
CA MET A 1 -1.86 7.98 -18.14
C MET A 1 -1.33 6.98 -17.12
N THR A 2 -0.14 7.22 -16.57
CA THR A 2 0.42 6.34 -15.54
C THR A 2 0.03 6.85 -14.16
N PHE A 3 -0.51 5.95 -13.33
CA PHE A 3 -0.86 6.19 -11.94
C PHE A 3 0.07 5.37 -11.04
N ARG A 4 0.85 6.05 -10.23
CA ARG A 4 1.75 5.49 -9.24
C ARG A 4 1.01 5.32 -7.93
N ILE A 5 1.08 4.11 -7.39
CA ILE A 5 0.37 3.78 -6.14
C ILE A 5 1.33 3.17 -5.12
N SER A 6 1.06 3.42 -3.85
CA SER A 6 1.67 2.72 -2.72
C SER A 6 0.66 1.75 -2.09
N ILE A 7 1.13 0.62 -1.57
CA ILE A 7 0.30 -0.33 -0.82
C ILE A 7 0.83 -0.43 0.61
N ILE A 8 0.06 0.06 1.57
CA ILE A 8 0.40 0.05 2.99
C ILE A 8 -0.40 -1.07 3.66
N GLY A 9 0.30 -2.15 4.01
CA GLY A 9 -0.24 -3.41 4.48
C GLY A 9 -0.26 -4.48 3.38
N PHE A 10 0.66 -5.46 3.48
CA PHE A 10 0.78 -6.56 2.51
C PHE A 10 0.35 -7.93 3.07
N GLY A 11 -0.74 -7.90 3.84
CA GLY A 11 -1.48 -9.09 4.27
C GLY A 11 -2.42 -9.62 3.18
N ALA A 12 -3.49 -10.31 3.57
CA ALA A 12 -4.43 -10.90 2.63
C ALA A 12 -5.03 -9.89 1.63
N VAL A 13 -5.44 -8.72 2.12
CA VAL A 13 -6.07 -7.67 1.29
C VAL A 13 -5.05 -7.03 0.34
N GLY A 14 -3.91 -6.54 0.86
CA GLY A 14 -2.86 -5.93 0.01
C GLY A 14 -2.32 -6.88 -1.05
N GLN A 15 -2.12 -8.16 -0.71
CA GLN A 15 -1.77 -9.19 -1.70
C GLN A 15 -2.90 -9.45 -2.70
N GLY A 16 -4.16 -9.37 -2.26
CA GLY A 16 -5.33 -9.44 -3.13
C GLY A 16 -5.33 -8.32 -4.16
N VAL A 17 -5.06 -7.09 -3.74
CA VAL A 17 -4.90 -5.93 -4.64
C VAL A 17 -3.80 -6.19 -5.66
N ALA A 18 -2.60 -6.60 -5.23
CA ALA A 18 -1.50 -6.91 -6.14
C ALA A 18 -1.87 -7.99 -7.19
N LYS A 19 -2.54 -9.06 -6.78
CA LYS A 19 -3.02 -10.13 -7.69
C LYS A 19 -4.06 -9.61 -8.69
N VAL A 20 -4.97 -8.74 -8.26
CA VAL A 20 -5.98 -8.15 -9.14
C VAL A 20 -5.32 -7.24 -10.17
N LEU A 21 -4.36 -6.40 -9.76
CA LEU A 21 -3.61 -5.52 -10.65
C LEU A 21 -2.85 -6.32 -11.72
N LEU A 22 -2.18 -7.40 -11.34
CA LEU A 22 -1.53 -8.31 -12.29
C LEU A 22 -2.54 -8.91 -13.29
N ARG A 23 -3.63 -9.52 -12.77
CA ARG A 23 -4.64 -10.19 -13.60
C ARG A 23 -5.39 -9.22 -14.53
N LYS A 24 -5.54 -7.96 -14.15
CA LYS A 24 -6.31 -6.94 -14.88
C LYS A 24 -5.40 -5.97 -15.65
N ARG A 25 -4.09 -6.16 -15.65
CA ARG A 25 -3.12 -5.23 -16.25
C ARG A 25 -3.45 -4.89 -17.70
N GLU A 26 -3.64 -5.90 -18.54
CA GLU A 26 -3.95 -5.72 -19.97
C GLU A 26 -5.28 -4.96 -20.16
N MET A 27 -6.31 -5.32 -19.40
CA MET A 27 -7.59 -4.61 -19.41
C MET A 27 -7.43 -3.13 -19.03
N LEU A 28 -6.66 -2.83 -17.98
CA LEU A 28 -6.44 -1.45 -17.55
C LEU A 28 -5.69 -0.65 -18.62
N GLN A 29 -4.64 -1.24 -19.20
CA GLN A 29 -3.84 -0.62 -20.25
C GLN A 29 -4.65 -0.36 -21.52
N ASN A 30 -5.50 -1.31 -21.93
CA ASN A 30 -6.43 -1.14 -23.06
C ASN A 30 -7.47 -0.03 -22.81
N ASN A 31 -7.75 0.29 -21.54
CA ASN A 31 -8.59 1.42 -21.14
C ASN A 31 -7.79 2.71 -20.87
N GLY A 32 -6.51 2.77 -21.27
CA GLY A 32 -5.65 3.95 -21.15
C GLY A 32 -5.08 4.20 -19.74
N MET A 33 -5.23 3.24 -18.82
CA MET A 33 -4.74 3.29 -17.45
C MET A 33 -3.54 2.36 -17.26
N ASP A 34 -2.39 2.94 -16.95
CA ASP A 34 -1.21 2.18 -16.55
C ASP A 34 -1.00 2.37 -15.04
N ILE A 35 -1.17 1.31 -14.25
CA ILE A 35 -1.02 1.38 -12.80
C ILE A 35 0.33 0.79 -12.41
N LYS A 36 1.17 1.61 -11.77
CA LYS A 36 2.50 1.25 -11.31
C LYS A 36 2.53 1.24 -9.78
N VAL A 37 2.77 0.09 -9.18
CA VAL A 37 3.01 0.01 -7.73
C VAL A 37 4.46 0.41 -7.48
N VAL A 38 4.69 1.55 -6.84
CA VAL A 38 6.04 2.10 -6.61
C VAL A 38 6.55 1.86 -5.19
N ALA A 39 5.65 1.55 -4.26
CA ALA A 39 6.01 1.16 -2.91
C ALA A 39 5.04 0.14 -2.32
N ILE A 40 5.56 -0.79 -1.53
CA ILE A 40 4.79 -1.70 -0.69
C ILE A 40 5.44 -1.69 0.68
N ALA A 41 4.66 -1.50 1.74
CA ALA A 41 5.14 -1.59 3.12
C ALA A 41 4.23 -2.51 3.94
N ASP A 42 4.80 -3.24 4.88
CA ASP A 42 4.08 -3.92 5.94
C ASP A 42 4.79 -3.75 7.29
N SER A 43 4.30 -4.43 8.33
CA SER A 43 4.86 -4.31 9.68
C SER A 43 6.30 -4.83 9.82
N MET A 44 6.84 -5.52 8.82
CA MET A 44 8.15 -6.15 8.88
C MET A 44 9.13 -5.54 7.88
N SER A 45 8.67 -5.15 6.70
CA SER A 45 9.51 -4.82 5.54
C SER A 45 8.82 -3.89 4.56
N SER A 46 9.63 -3.17 3.77
CA SER A 46 9.17 -2.38 2.64
C SER A 46 9.99 -2.67 1.40
N LEU A 47 9.43 -2.27 0.27
CA LEU A 47 10.06 -2.31 -1.03
C LEU A 47 9.65 -1.05 -1.78
N ILE A 48 10.62 -0.34 -2.33
CA ILE A 48 10.43 0.92 -3.07
C ILE A 48 11.12 0.78 -4.44
N SER A 49 10.45 1.23 -5.50
CA SER A 49 10.99 1.27 -6.85
C SER A 49 10.27 2.34 -7.67
N SER A 50 10.97 3.41 -8.08
CA SER A 50 10.43 4.44 -8.97
C SER A 50 9.98 3.88 -10.32
N GLU A 51 10.67 2.83 -10.78
CA GLU A 51 10.36 2.14 -12.03
C GLU A 51 9.19 1.17 -11.92
N GLY A 52 8.70 0.92 -10.71
CA GLY A 52 7.64 -0.02 -10.42
C GLY A 52 8.17 -1.32 -9.83
N ILE A 53 7.34 -1.94 -9.00
CA ILE A 53 7.65 -3.18 -8.30
C ILE A 53 7.16 -4.36 -9.13
N ASP A 54 8.01 -5.37 -9.26
CA ASP A 54 7.65 -6.69 -9.75
C ASP A 54 6.73 -7.37 -8.72
N LEU A 55 5.42 -7.26 -8.93
CA LEU A 55 4.41 -7.77 -8.01
C LEU A 55 4.45 -9.29 -7.87
N GLU A 56 4.87 -10.03 -8.90
CA GLU A 56 5.00 -11.49 -8.81
C GLU A 56 6.12 -11.85 -7.85
N LYS A 57 7.29 -11.20 -7.97
CA LYS A 57 8.41 -11.40 -7.04
C LYS A 57 8.05 -10.98 -5.62
N ALA A 58 7.38 -9.84 -5.44
CA ALA A 58 6.95 -9.37 -4.13
C ALA A 58 5.97 -10.36 -3.46
N LEU A 59 5.01 -10.90 -4.22
CA LEU A 59 4.08 -11.93 -3.73
C LEU A 59 4.81 -13.23 -3.37
N GLN A 60 5.76 -13.68 -4.18
CA GLN A 60 6.56 -14.88 -3.88
C GLN A 60 7.44 -14.68 -2.65
N ALA A 61 8.15 -13.56 -2.55
CA ALA A 61 8.97 -13.22 -1.39
C ALA A 61 8.14 -13.23 -0.09
N LYS A 62 6.95 -12.63 -0.13
CA LYS A 62 6.04 -12.61 1.03
C LYS A 62 5.59 -14.01 1.41
N LYS A 63 5.34 -14.88 0.44
CA LYS A 63 4.94 -16.28 0.66
C LYS A 63 6.06 -17.14 1.23
N THR A 64 7.31 -16.96 0.77
CA THR A 64 8.44 -17.82 1.16
C THR A 64 9.09 -17.39 2.46
N SER A 65 9.25 -16.07 2.65
CA SER A 65 10.03 -15.51 3.76
C SER A 65 9.17 -14.79 4.81
N GLY A 66 7.90 -14.54 4.51
CA GLY A 66 7.04 -13.67 5.34
C GLY A 66 7.36 -12.18 5.19
N ARG A 67 8.28 -11.79 4.29
CA ARG A 67 8.73 -10.41 4.05
C ARG A 67 8.62 -10.04 2.58
N ILE A 68 8.42 -8.76 2.27
CA ILE A 68 8.29 -8.25 0.89
C ILE A 68 9.68 -8.05 0.26
N GLY A 69 10.66 -7.69 1.08
CA GLY A 69 12.04 -7.43 0.68
C GLY A 69 13.02 -7.63 1.82
N ASN A 70 14.29 -7.36 1.54
CA ASN A 70 15.39 -7.57 2.49
C ASN A 70 15.56 -6.42 3.49
N GLU A 71 14.98 -5.25 3.21
CA GLU A 71 15.01 -4.12 4.13
C GLU A 71 14.17 -4.44 5.37
N ILE A 72 14.77 -4.19 6.55
CA ILE A 72 14.12 -4.37 7.84
C ILE A 72 13.53 -3.04 8.24
N ASN A 73 12.21 -3.02 8.44
CA ASN A 73 11.52 -1.83 8.87
C ASN A 73 11.52 -1.71 10.38
N THR A 74 11.96 -0.56 10.87
CA THR A 74 11.40 0.07 12.06
C THR A 74 10.01 0.62 11.67
N GLY A 75 9.08 0.74 12.61
CA GLY A 75 7.67 1.08 12.31
C GLY A 75 7.44 2.34 11.46
N ASP A 76 8.44 3.20 11.29
CA ASP A 76 8.45 4.45 10.53
C ASP A 76 8.32 4.26 9.01
N SER A 77 8.71 3.11 8.49
CA SER A 77 8.74 2.82 7.05
C SER A 77 7.44 3.09 6.26
N ALA A 78 6.27 2.91 6.88
CA ALA A 78 5.01 3.20 6.22
C ALA A 78 4.82 4.71 6.05
N LEU A 79 5.15 5.51 7.07
CA LEU A 79 5.08 6.96 7.02
C LEU A 79 6.17 7.52 6.10
N GLU A 80 7.38 6.99 6.14
CA GLU A 80 8.46 7.34 5.22
C GLU A 80 8.09 7.07 3.77
N VAL A 81 7.45 5.93 3.48
CA VAL A 81 6.90 5.65 2.15
C VAL A 81 5.80 6.66 1.79
N ILE A 82 4.87 6.88 2.72
CA ILE A 82 3.75 7.78 2.48
C ILE A 82 4.23 9.19 2.22
N GLU A 83 5.29 9.68 2.87
CA GLU A 83 5.76 11.07 2.74
C GLU A 83 6.82 11.22 1.65
N GLY A 84 7.78 10.30 1.60
CA GLY A 84 9.02 10.41 0.83
C GLY A 84 8.99 9.76 -0.56
N VAL A 85 8.05 8.86 -0.85
CA VAL A 85 7.91 8.25 -2.18
C VAL A 85 6.90 9.02 -3.01
N ASP A 86 7.26 9.36 -4.25
CA ASP A 86 6.35 10.04 -5.17
C ASP A 86 5.28 9.07 -5.72
N HIS A 87 4.03 9.27 -5.32
CA HIS A 87 2.87 8.49 -5.73
C HIS A 87 1.57 9.29 -5.60
N GLU A 88 0.58 9.03 -6.46
CA GLU A 88 -0.68 9.76 -6.44
C GLU A 88 -1.73 9.14 -5.50
N LEU A 89 -1.67 7.81 -5.28
CA LEU A 89 -2.69 7.09 -4.51
C LEU A 89 -2.06 6.12 -3.50
N MET A 90 -2.47 6.24 -2.24
CA MET A 90 -2.19 5.25 -1.21
C MET A 90 -3.34 4.26 -1.09
N VAL A 91 -3.02 2.97 -1.17
CA VAL A 91 -3.93 1.87 -0.81
C VAL A 91 -3.64 1.43 0.62
N GLU A 92 -4.56 1.72 1.52
CA GLU A 92 -4.48 1.35 2.93
C GLU A 92 -5.18 0.01 3.18
N ALA A 93 -4.39 -0.96 3.63
CA ALA A 93 -4.77 -2.36 3.82
C ALA A 93 -4.09 -2.98 5.06
N THR A 94 -3.73 -2.16 6.06
CA THR A 94 -3.21 -2.66 7.33
C THR A 94 -4.32 -3.32 8.16
N PRO A 95 -3.97 -4.18 9.14
CA PRO A 95 -4.97 -4.78 10.02
C PRO A 95 -5.85 -3.74 10.72
N THR A 96 -7.16 -3.99 10.76
CA THR A 96 -8.10 -3.09 11.43
C THR A 96 -7.91 -3.13 12.93
N ASN A 97 -7.65 -1.96 13.53
CA ASN A 97 -7.74 -1.75 14.96
C ASN A 97 -9.05 -1.00 15.26
N ILE A 98 -10.06 -1.73 15.76
CA ILE A 98 -11.37 -1.14 16.09
C ILE A 98 -11.34 -0.28 17.35
N LYS A 99 -10.31 -0.41 18.20
CA LYS A 99 -10.25 0.32 19.47
C LYS A 99 -9.77 1.74 19.28
N THR A 100 -8.68 1.90 18.51
CA THR A 100 -8.04 3.22 18.32
C THR A 100 -8.08 3.72 16.88
N GLY A 101 -8.36 2.85 15.90
CA GLY A 101 -8.22 3.19 14.48
C GLY A 101 -6.78 3.20 13.97
N GLU A 102 -5.78 3.07 14.85
CA GLU A 102 -4.36 3.14 14.51
C GLU A 102 -3.78 1.77 14.08
N PRO A 103 -2.81 1.74 13.15
CA PRO A 103 -2.11 2.88 12.54
C PRO A 103 -2.79 3.46 11.29
N ALA A 104 -3.90 2.87 10.84
CA ALA A 104 -4.55 3.26 9.59
C ALA A 104 -5.03 4.71 9.59
N LEU A 105 -5.49 5.24 10.73
CA LEU A 105 -5.89 6.65 10.82
C LEU A 105 -4.70 7.57 10.55
N THR A 106 -3.55 7.32 11.19
CA THR A 106 -2.31 8.08 10.91
C THR A 106 -1.93 7.97 9.44
N HIS A 107 -1.89 6.77 8.84
CA HIS A 107 -1.56 6.60 7.43
C HIS A 107 -2.46 7.42 6.50
N ILE A 108 -3.78 7.38 6.72
CA ILE A 108 -4.77 8.11 5.92
C ILE A 108 -4.56 9.62 6.03
N LEU A 109 -4.39 10.13 7.25
CA LEU A 109 -4.20 11.56 7.47
C LEU A 109 -2.87 12.05 6.90
N THR A 110 -1.79 11.29 7.05
CA THR A 110 -0.47 11.62 6.46
C THR A 110 -0.52 11.64 4.94
N ALA A 111 -1.19 10.67 4.31
CA ALA A 111 -1.33 10.62 2.85
C ALA A 111 -2.12 11.83 2.33
N LEU A 112 -3.27 12.13 2.93
CA LEU A 112 -4.08 13.29 2.55
C LEU A 112 -3.35 14.61 2.80
N GLY A 113 -2.67 14.74 3.96
CA GLY A 113 -1.86 15.91 4.32
C GLY A 113 -0.71 16.15 3.36
N SER A 114 -0.24 15.10 2.69
CA SER A 114 0.80 15.18 1.67
C SER A 114 0.26 15.24 0.23
N GLY A 115 -1.03 15.51 0.05
CA GLY A 115 -1.64 15.69 -1.27
C GLY A 115 -1.91 14.40 -2.05
N ARG A 116 -1.91 13.24 -1.37
CA ARG A 116 -2.12 11.92 -1.98
C ARG A 116 -3.57 11.51 -1.82
N HIS A 117 -4.12 10.84 -2.84
CA HIS A 117 -5.42 10.19 -2.72
C HIS A 117 -5.33 8.95 -1.82
N VAL A 118 -6.48 8.54 -1.26
CA VAL A 118 -6.56 7.39 -0.37
C VAL A 118 -7.70 6.47 -0.80
N VAL A 119 -7.40 5.17 -0.89
CA VAL A 119 -8.38 4.09 -0.93
C VAL A 119 -8.09 3.18 0.26
N THR A 120 -9.11 2.87 1.07
CA THR A 120 -8.95 2.00 2.24
C THR A 120 -10.04 0.94 2.30
N SER A 121 -9.66 -0.25 2.75
CA SER A 121 -10.60 -1.30 3.18
C SER A 121 -10.85 -1.29 4.69
N ASN A 122 -10.10 -0.44 5.42
CA ASN A 122 -10.05 -0.42 6.87
C ASN A 122 -11.15 0.48 7.43
N LYS A 123 -12.07 -0.13 8.17
CA LYS A 123 -13.22 0.55 8.78
C LYS A 123 -12.87 1.20 10.13
N GLY A 124 -11.76 0.80 10.76
CA GLY A 124 -11.37 1.27 12.10
C GLY A 124 -11.28 2.80 12.21
N PRO A 125 -10.56 3.50 11.31
CA PRO A 125 -10.44 4.95 11.33
C PRO A 125 -11.78 5.71 11.27
N LEU A 126 -12.78 5.14 10.59
CA LEU A 126 -14.10 5.77 10.40
C LEU A 126 -15.03 5.59 11.62
N ILE A 127 -14.82 4.54 12.40
CA ILE A 127 -15.66 4.23 13.57
C ILE A 127 -15.25 5.10 14.77
N HIS A 128 -13.95 5.38 14.94
CA HIS A 128 -13.46 6.09 16.13
C HIS A 128 -13.66 7.61 16.08
N LYS A 129 -13.81 8.23 14.89
CA LYS A 129 -13.92 9.70 14.75
C LYS A 129 -15.32 10.28 14.95
N HIS A 130 -16.28 9.50 15.46
CA HIS A 130 -17.66 9.96 15.73
C HIS A 130 -18.15 9.64 17.15
N ALA A 131 -17.26 9.54 18.14
CA ALA A 131 -17.62 9.50 19.55
C ALA A 131 -17.45 10.87 20.21
#